data_AF-A0A7C5PWZ4-F1
#
_entry.id   AF-A0A7C5PWZ4-F1
#
_cell.length_a   1.000
_cell.length_b   1.000
_cell.length_c   1.000
_cell.angle_alpha   90.00
_cell.angle_beta   90.00
_cell.angle_gamma   90.00
#
_symmetry.space_group_name_H-M   'P 1'
#
loop_
_entity.id
_entity.type
_entity.pdbx_description
1 polymer ?
#
loop_
_entity_poly.entity_id
_entity_poly.type
_entity_poly.pdbx_seq_one_letter_code
_entity_poly.pdbx_strand_id
1 'polypeptide(L)'
;MKLILIGAPGSGKGTQAKYLTDKYHVPQISTGDLLRAAVAAQTPLGRQAKAIMDAGQLVPNDIVIGMIRERIARPDADQGFILDGFPRNIAQAVALDDILDKLGKPIDAVLQFDVDAEMLIQRMIGRLTCISCGALFNLFTQPPETDDKCDECGGTLHHRSDDNEDTIERRLHVFESLTQPLSDYYKQKGILHIVEAHGDVAEVTKRVKSALRGLRPKRTPVKPMLAPVPTPTANTKPAVKHVRVEERQPKLRPRKVIKTLSGNTTIKKLNIKKELPKVVNKKSIKAAAKKKASAAEAIKEQAELDKVLDKQLKELENELKQTKAQLKKAADAEKALLKAEKEKDAALKKALHAETTKLKQKKK
;
A
#
# COMPACT_ATOMS: atom_id res chain seq x y z
N MET A 1 -21.12 10.65 6.35
CA MET A 1 -20.14 9.77 7.03
C MET A 1 -18.78 10.04 6.41
N LYS A 2 -17.81 10.48 7.21
CA LYS A 2 -16.47 10.92 6.79
C LYS A 2 -15.45 10.01 7.46
N LEU A 3 -14.83 9.12 6.69
CA LEU A 3 -13.95 8.07 7.21
C LEU A 3 -12.53 8.21 6.69
N ILE A 4 -11.57 7.75 7.48
CA ILE A 4 -10.18 7.50 7.04
C ILE A 4 -9.90 6.02 7.15
N LEU A 5 -9.29 5.42 6.13
CA LEU A 5 -8.82 4.04 6.17
C LEU A 5 -7.29 4.00 6.23
N ILE A 6 -6.76 3.48 7.34
CA ILE A 6 -5.32 3.30 7.59
C ILE A 6 -4.99 1.81 7.52
N GLY A 7 -3.81 1.46 7.05
CA GLY A 7 -3.33 0.10 7.04
C GLY A 7 -2.28 -0.13 5.97
N ALA A 8 -1.50 -1.18 6.14
CA ALA A 8 -0.40 -1.47 5.24
C ALA A 8 -0.88 -1.72 3.79
N PRO A 9 -0.02 -1.49 2.78
CA PRO A 9 -0.28 -1.96 1.42
C PRO A 9 -0.68 -3.45 1.42
N GLY A 10 -1.78 -3.81 0.74
CA GLY A 10 -2.31 -5.18 0.77
C GLY A 10 -3.27 -5.50 1.92
N SER A 11 -3.52 -4.58 2.86
CA SER A 11 -4.39 -4.85 4.02
C SER A 11 -5.89 -4.99 3.72
N GLY A 12 -6.33 -4.76 2.47
CA GLY A 12 -7.74 -4.87 2.07
C GLY A 12 -8.56 -3.58 2.17
N LYS A 13 -7.91 -2.42 2.43
CA LYS A 13 -8.58 -1.10 2.48
C LYS A 13 -9.49 -0.83 1.30
N GLY A 14 -8.99 -0.96 0.06
CA GLY A 14 -9.77 -0.67 -1.14
C GLY A 14 -11.03 -1.55 -1.28
N THR A 15 -10.93 -2.84 -0.95
CA THR A 15 -12.07 -3.76 -0.92
C THR A 15 -13.14 -3.29 0.06
N GLN A 16 -12.73 -2.90 1.27
CA GLN A 16 -13.67 -2.44 2.30
C GLN A 16 -14.18 -1.02 2.01
N ALA A 17 -13.38 -0.17 1.37
CA ALA A 17 -13.77 1.15 0.91
C ALA A 17 -14.90 1.07 -0.13
N LYS A 18 -14.83 0.12 -1.07
CA LYS A 18 -15.91 -0.13 -2.04
C LYS A 18 -17.21 -0.48 -1.33
N TYR A 19 -17.18 -1.45 -0.42
CA TYR A 19 -18.35 -1.81 0.39
C TYR A 19 -18.92 -0.61 1.19
N LEU A 20 -18.05 0.22 1.78
CA LEU A 20 -18.47 1.41 2.54
C LEU A 20 -19.06 2.49 1.63
N THR A 21 -18.50 2.68 0.44
CA THR A 21 -19.00 3.60 -0.60
C THR A 21 -20.42 3.20 -1.00
N ASP A 22 -20.63 1.93 -1.33
CA ASP A 22 -21.93 1.40 -1.75
C ASP A 22 -22.98 1.51 -0.62
N LYS A 23 -22.56 1.24 0.63
CA LYS A 23 -23.46 1.26 1.79
C LYS A 23 -23.86 2.67 2.21
N TYR A 24 -22.93 3.62 2.19
CA TYR A 24 -23.14 4.97 2.72
C TYR A 24 -23.40 6.02 1.63
N HIS A 25 -23.29 5.64 0.36
CA HIS A 25 -23.45 6.52 -0.81
C HIS A 25 -22.56 7.77 -0.73
N VAL A 26 -21.30 7.56 -0.36
CA VAL A 26 -20.27 8.61 -0.27
C VAL A 26 -19.08 8.23 -1.14
N PRO A 27 -18.39 9.19 -1.78
CA PRO A 27 -17.26 8.89 -2.64
C PRO A 27 -16.06 8.33 -1.89
N GLN A 28 -15.38 7.35 -2.49
CA GLN A 28 -14.02 6.99 -2.13
C GLN A 28 -13.04 7.97 -2.77
N ILE A 29 -12.14 8.53 -1.97
CA ILE A 29 -11.05 9.40 -2.38
C ILE A 29 -9.75 8.64 -2.10
N SER A 30 -9.25 7.95 -3.12
CA SER A 30 -8.02 7.16 -3.06
C SER A 30 -6.85 7.94 -3.66
N THR A 31 -5.86 8.31 -2.85
CA THR A 31 -4.67 9.01 -3.38
C THR A 31 -3.91 8.17 -4.39
N GLY A 32 -3.84 6.86 -4.16
CA GLY A 32 -3.19 5.94 -5.08
C GLY A 32 -3.88 5.90 -6.44
N ASP A 33 -5.22 5.89 -6.48
CA ASP A 33 -5.96 5.85 -7.74
C ASP A 33 -5.92 7.20 -8.45
N LEU A 34 -6.00 8.32 -7.72
CA LEU A 34 -5.83 9.65 -8.29
C LEU A 34 -4.44 9.83 -8.92
N LEU A 35 -3.38 9.36 -8.26
CA LEU A 35 -2.02 9.41 -8.80
C LEU A 35 -1.86 8.47 -10.00
N ARG A 36 -2.39 7.23 -9.95
CA ARG A 36 -2.36 6.31 -11.10
C ARG A 36 -3.13 6.85 -12.30
N ALA A 37 -4.28 7.47 -12.09
CA ALA A 37 -5.04 8.13 -13.15
C ALA A 37 -4.23 9.28 -13.76
N ALA A 38 -3.56 10.09 -12.94
CA ALA A 38 -2.67 11.15 -13.41
C ALA A 38 -1.48 10.61 -14.23
N VAL A 39 -0.89 9.48 -13.80
CA VAL A 39 0.18 8.77 -14.52
C VAL A 39 -0.32 8.27 -15.88
N ALA A 40 -1.48 7.60 -15.90
CA ALA A 40 -2.09 7.06 -17.12
C ALA A 40 -2.44 8.18 -18.12
N ALA A 41 -2.96 9.30 -17.63
CA ALA A 41 -3.24 10.50 -18.43
C ALA A 41 -1.98 11.30 -18.79
N GLN A 42 -0.79 10.86 -18.36
CA GLN A 42 0.49 11.51 -18.60
C GLN A 42 0.51 13.00 -18.22
N THR A 43 -0.20 13.40 -17.17
CA THR A 43 -0.17 14.80 -16.70
C THR A 43 1.22 15.16 -16.18
N PRO A 44 1.59 16.46 -16.08
CA PRO A 44 2.87 16.86 -15.49
C PRO A 44 3.10 16.26 -14.10
N LEU A 45 2.06 16.29 -13.26
CA LEU A 45 2.03 15.65 -11.95
C LEU A 45 2.20 14.13 -12.05
N GLY A 46 1.47 13.48 -12.96
CA GLY A 46 1.55 12.03 -13.15
C GLY A 46 2.96 11.57 -13.53
N ARG A 47 3.64 12.30 -14.43
CA ARG A 47 5.02 11.97 -14.83
C ARG A 47 5.99 12.05 -13.65
N GLN A 48 5.86 13.07 -12.79
CA GLN A 48 6.67 13.19 -11.58
C GLN A 48 6.35 12.10 -10.55
N ALA A 49 5.07 11.80 -10.36
CA ALA A 49 4.61 10.79 -9.42
C ALA A 49 5.04 9.38 -9.81
N LYS A 50 5.10 9.06 -11.12
CA LYS A 50 5.41 7.73 -11.62
C LYS A 50 6.71 7.17 -11.05
N ALA A 51 7.82 7.90 -11.18
CA ALA A 51 9.13 7.45 -10.72
C ALA A 51 9.18 7.22 -9.21
N ILE A 52 8.51 8.09 -8.43
CA ILE A 52 8.44 8.00 -6.97
C ILE A 52 7.62 6.76 -6.55
N MET A 53 6.50 6.52 -7.23
CA MET A 53 5.63 5.37 -6.96
C MET A 53 6.29 4.04 -7.34
N ASP A 54 6.94 3.97 -8.50
CA ASP A 54 7.67 2.77 -8.94
C ASP A 54 8.85 2.46 -7.99
N ALA A 55 9.39 3.47 -7.30
CA ALA A 55 10.41 3.29 -6.26
C ALA A 55 9.85 2.86 -4.89
N GLY A 56 8.52 2.79 -4.73
CA GLY A 56 7.85 2.46 -3.48
C GLY A 56 7.82 3.60 -2.45
N GLN A 57 8.11 4.83 -2.88
CA GLN A 57 8.20 6.01 -2.00
C GLN A 57 6.88 6.78 -1.92
N LEU A 58 6.77 7.69 -0.95
CA LEU A 58 5.64 8.61 -0.86
C LEU A 58 5.86 9.83 -1.74
N VAL A 59 4.85 10.17 -2.53
CA VAL A 59 4.80 11.45 -3.25
C VAL A 59 4.84 12.62 -2.24
N PRO A 60 5.55 13.73 -2.54
CA PRO A 60 5.69 14.87 -1.63
C PRO A 60 4.37 15.37 -1.05
N ASN A 61 4.42 15.78 0.23
CA ASN A 61 3.23 16.15 1.00
C ASN A 61 2.41 17.26 0.33
N ASP A 62 3.05 18.35 -0.12
CA ASP A 62 2.35 19.52 -0.68
C ASP A 62 1.49 19.16 -1.89
N ILE A 63 2.01 18.27 -2.74
CA ILE A 63 1.32 17.75 -3.91
C ILE A 63 0.06 16.99 -3.49
N VAL A 64 0.22 16.01 -2.59
CA VAL A 64 -0.89 15.13 -2.18
C VAL A 64 -1.94 15.91 -1.39
N ILE A 65 -1.52 16.83 -0.51
CA ILE A 65 -2.41 17.71 0.26
C ILE A 65 -3.22 18.60 -0.69
N GLY A 66 -2.59 19.17 -1.72
CA GLY A 66 -3.28 19.96 -2.75
C GLY A 66 -4.35 19.16 -3.48
N MET A 67 -4.02 17.95 -3.93
CA MET A 67 -4.97 17.05 -4.59
C MET A 67 -6.17 16.70 -3.69
N ILE A 68 -5.91 16.40 -2.41
CA ILE A 68 -6.96 16.06 -1.45
C ILE A 68 -7.86 17.26 -1.16
N ARG A 69 -7.28 18.45 -0.99
CA ARG A 69 -8.05 19.69 -0.76
C ARG A 69 -9.03 19.94 -1.89
N GLU A 70 -8.57 19.84 -3.15
CA GLU A 70 -9.43 20.02 -4.31
C GLU A 70 -10.54 18.96 -4.36
N ARG A 71 -10.20 17.70 -4.07
CA ARG A 71 -11.15 16.59 -4.20
C ARG A 71 -12.25 16.59 -3.12
N ILE A 72 -11.94 16.95 -1.88
CA ILE A 72 -12.89 17.04 -0.76
C ILE A 72 -13.83 18.26 -0.89
N ALA A 73 -13.40 19.29 -1.63
CA ALA A 73 -14.22 20.48 -1.88
C ALA A 73 -15.34 20.27 -2.91
N ARG A 74 -15.35 19.13 -3.62
CA ARG A 74 -16.39 18.84 -4.61
C ARG A 74 -17.75 18.54 -3.95
N PRO A 75 -18.88 18.88 -4.59
CA PRO A 75 -20.21 18.73 -3.99
C PRO A 75 -20.58 17.30 -3.60
N ASP A 76 -20.07 16.31 -4.33
CA ASP A 76 -20.32 14.89 -4.05
C ASP A 76 -19.72 14.44 -2.70
N ALA A 77 -18.74 15.18 -2.17
CA ALA A 77 -18.10 14.91 -0.88
C ALA A 77 -18.74 15.69 0.29
N ASP A 78 -19.84 16.41 0.09
CA ASP A 78 -20.49 17.20 1.14
C ASP A 78 -21.18 16.33 2.18
N GLN A 79 -21.87 15.26 1.74
CA GLN A 79 -22.57 14.31 2.61
C GLN A 79 -21.62 13.32 3.30
N GLY A 80 -20.36 13.29 2.86
CA GLY A 80 -19.31 12.45 3.42
C GLY A 80 -18.33 11.99 2.34
N PHE A 81 -17.33 11.25 2.77
CA PHE A 81 -16.29 10.68 1.91
C PHE A 81 -15.52 9.61 2.67
N ILE A 82 -14.77 8.80 1.95
CA ILE A 82 -13.83 7.82 2.52
C ILE A 82 -12.45 8.14 1.97
N LEU A 83 -11.52 8.54 2.84
CA LEU A 83 -10.11 8.71 2.47
C LEU A 83 -9.40 7.36 2.51
N ASP A 84 -8.91 6.90 1.36
CA ASP A 84 -8.15 5.66 1.22
C ASP A 84 -6.69 5.97 0.86
N GLY A 85 -5.78 5.58 1.75
CA GLY A 85 -4.35 5.82 1.57
C GLY A 85 -3.94 7.28 1.80
N PHE A 86 -4.72 8.06 2.53
CA PHE A 86 -4.36 9.38 3.06
C PHE A 86 -5.07 9.63 4.39
N PRO A 87 -4.38 10.21 5.39
CA PRO A 87 -2.96 10.57 5.40
C PRO A 87 -2.03 9.36 5.52
N ARG A 88 -0.75 9.56 5.19
CA ARG A 88 0.32 8.54 5.29
C ARG A 88 1.46 8.93 6.23
N ASN A 89 1.42 10.12 6.80
CA ASN A 89 2.34 10.57 7.84
C ASN A 89 1.66 11.67 8.69
N ILE A 90 2.28 12.00 9.82
CA ILE A 90 1.75 12.98 10.78
C ILE A 90 1.56 14.36 10.15
N ALA A 91 2.50 14.82 9.31
CA ALA A 91 2.39 16.11 8.65
C ALA A 91 1.14 16.20 7.74
N GLN A 92 0.83 15.12 7.02
CA GLN A 92 -0.40 15.02 6.22
C GLN A 92 -1.65 14.98 7.09
N ALA A 93 -1.61 14.33 8.25
CA ALA A 93 -2.75 14.28 9.16
C ALA A 93 -3.07 15.65 9.74
N VAL A 94 -2.06 16.38 10.22
CA VAL A 94 -2.23 17.76 10.71
C VAL A 94 -2.78 18.67 9.62
N ALA A 95 -2.21 18.61 8.40
CA ALA A 95 -2.70 19.40 7.28
C ALA A 95 -4.14 19.03 6.86
N LEU A 96 -4.52 17.76 6.99
CA LEU A 96 -5.89 17.32 6.73
C LEU A 96 -6.85 17.91 7.76
N ASP A 97 -6.51 17.87 9.04
CA ASP A 97 -7.34 18.46 10.09
C ASP A 97 -7.56 19.95 9.84
N ASP A 98 -6.50 20.70 9.52
CA ASP A 98 -6.61 22.13 9.17
C ASP A 98 -7.56 22.39 7.98
N ILE A 99 -7.55 21.51 6.97
CA ILE A 99 -8.44 21.60 5.82
C ILE A 99 -9.89 21.33 6.25
N LEU A 100 -10.11 20.27 7.02
CA LEU A 100 -11.43 19.84 7.43
C LEU A 100 -12.08 20.80 8.42
N ASP A 101 -11.30 21.40 9.32
CA ASP A 101 -11.76 22.43 10.26
C ASP A 101 -12.24 23.67 9.52
N LYS A 102 -11.48 24.14 8.52
CA LYS A 102 -11.89 25.27 7.66
C LYS A 102 -13.16 24.99 6.86
N LEU A 103 -13.38 23.72 6.49
CA LEU A 103 -14.57 23.30 5.75
C LEU A 103 -15.74 22.92 6.67
N GLY A 104 -15.57 22.89 7.99
CA GLY A 104 -16.58 22.39 8.92
C GLY A 104 -16.92 20.90 8.70
N LYS A 105 -15.96 20.10 8.24
CA LYS A 105 -16.12 18.69 7.86
C LYS A 105 -15.27 17.74 8.73
N PRO A 106 -15.49 17.65 10.06
CA PRO A 106 -14.68 16.79 10.92
C PRO A 106 -14.80 15.30 10.53
N ILE A 107 -13.75 14.51 10.77
CA ILE A 107 -13.75 13.06 10.57
C ILE A 107 -14.63 12.38 11.63
N ASP A 108 -15.48 11.47 11.19
CA ASP A 108 -16.38 10.71 12.06
C ASP A 108 -15.63 9.51 12.71
N ALA A 109 -14.79 8.82 11.93
CA ALA A 109 -13.99 7.69 12.42
C ALA A 109 -12.80 7.37 11.51
N VAL A 110 -11.79 6.75 12.11
CA VAL A 110 -10.61 6.20 11.45
C VAL A 110 -10.60 4.69 11.64
N LEU A 111 -10.54 3.93 10.55
CA LEU A 111 -10.45 2.48 10.58
C LEU A 111 -9.02 2.04 10.25
N GLN A 112 -8.33 1.42 11.19
CA GLN A 112 -7.02 0.82 10.98
C GLN A 112 -7.15 -0.67 10.71
N PHE A 113 -6.73 -1.12 9.53
CA PHE A 113 -6.70 -2.51 9.12
C PHE A 113 -5.38 -3.14 9.52
N ASP A 114 -5.44 -4.07 10.48
CA ASP A 114 -4.29 -4.81 10.99
C ASP A 114 -4.21 -6.20 10.34
N VAL A 115 -3.05 -6.55 9.81
CA VAL A 115 -2.81 -7.79 9.04
C VAL A 115 -1.34 -8.18 9.16
N ASP A 116 -1.07 -9.48 9.29
CA ASP A 116 0.28 -10.03 9.33
C ASP A 116 1.04 -9.79 8.02
N ALA A 117 2.34 -9.51 8.15
CA ALA A 117 3.23 -9.18 7.02
C ALA A 117 3.22 -10.24 5.90
N GLU A 118 3.21 -11.52 6.25
CA GLU A 118 3.20 -12.62 5.27
C GLU A 118 1.95 -12.59 4.37
N MET A 119 0.79 -12.30 4.96
CA MET A 119 -0.46 -12.15 4.19
C MET A 119 -0.46 -10.91 3.32
N LEU A 120 0.15 -9.82 3.77
CA LEU A 120 0.26 -8.59 2.98
C LEU A 120 1.01 -8.83 1.67
N ILE A 121 2.15 -9.53 1.74
CA ILE A 121 2.97 -9.86 0.57
C ILE A 121 2.16 -10.72 -0.42
N GLN A 122 1.56 -11.81 0.05
CA GLN A 122 0.74 -12.68 -0.81
C GLN A 122 -0.42 -11.92 -1.48
N ARG A 123 -1.08 -11.02 -0.74
CA ARG A 123 -2.17 -10.20 -1.26
C ARG A 123 -1.70 -9.18 -2.30
N MET A 124 -0.51 -8.62 -2.15
CA MET A 124 0.05 -7.66 -3.11
C MET A 124 0.47 -8.35 -4.42
N ILE A 125 1.20 -9.47 -4.32
CA ILE A 125 1.63 -10.24 -5.50
C ILE A 125 0.41 -10.76 -6.28
N GLY A 126 -0.62 -11.24 -5.57
CA GLY A 126 -1.84 -11.75 -6.19
C GLY A 126 -2.79 -10.67 -6.72
N ARG A 127 -2.50 -9.37 -6.56
CA ARG A 127 -3.45 -8.29 -6.89
C ARG A 127 -3.54 -8.06 -8.39
N LEU A 128 -4.78 -8.00 -8.88
CA LEU A 128 -5.12 -7.63 -10.24
C LEU A 128 -5.99 -6.37 -10.23
N THR A 129 -5.75 -5.47 -11.18
CA THR A 129 -6.55 -4.25 -11.38
C THR A 129 -7.08 -4.22 -12.81
N CYS A 130 -8.36 -3.88 -12.99
CA CYS A 130 -8.92 -3.65 -14.32
C CYS A 130 -8.43 -2.32 -14.89
N ILE A 131 -7.93 -2.32 -16.13
CA ILE A 131 -7.48 -1.11 -16.83
C ILE A 131 -8.64 -0.14 -17.07
N SER A 132 -9.83 -0.67 -17.40
CA SER A 132 -10.97 0.14 -17.84
C SER A 132 -11.74 0.78 -16.70
N CYS A 133 -12.03 0.03 -15.63
CA CYS A 133 -12.89 0.51 -14.54
C CYS A 133 -12.18 0.61 -13.17
N GLY A 134 -10.93 0.14 -13.06
CA GLY A 134 -10.20 0.16 -11.79
C GLY A 134 -10.63 -0.90 -10.78
N ALA A 135 -11.57 -1.79 -11.13
CA ALA A 135 -11.99 -2.90 -10.27
C ALA A 135 -10.79 -3.75 -9.80
N LEU A 136 -10.86 -4.19 -8.54
CA LEU A 136 -9.79 -4.91 -7.85
C LEU A 136 -10.16 -6.39 -7.70
N PHE A 137 -9.22 -7.25 -8.08
CA PHE A 137 -9.32 -8.70 -7.92
C PHE A 137 -8.06 -9.21 -7.22
N ASN A 138 -8.12 -10.45 -6.75
CA ASN A 138 -6.95 -11.13 -6.20
C ASN A 138 -6.97 -12.61 -6.55
N LEU A 139 -5.88 -13.09 -7.15
CA LEU A 139 -5.75 -14.48 -7.62
C LEU A 139 -6.06 -15.54 -6.56
N PHE A 140 -5.83 -15.24 -5.28
CA PHE A 140 -5.98 -16.20 -4.19
C PHE A 140 -7.29 -16.05 -3.42
N THR A 141 -7.75 -14.82 -3.19
CA THR A 141 -8.90 -14.55 -2.32
C THR A 141 -10.18 -14.20 -3.06
N GLN A 142 -10.06 -13.62 -4.26
CA GLN A 142 -11.19 -13.17 -5.08
C GLN A 142 -10.78 -13.19 -6.55
N PRO A 143 -10.56 -14.38 -7.13
CA PRO A 143 -10.15 -14.50 -8.52
C PRO A 143 -11.30 -14.07 -9.45
N PRO A 144 -11.00 -13.53 -10.64
CA PRO A 144 -12.01 -13.27 -11.64
C PRO A 144 -12.66 -14.58 -12.13
N GLU A 145 -13.87 -14.51 -12.70
CA GLU A 145 -14.54 -15.68 -13.28
C GLU A 145 -13.79 -16.23 -14.50
N THR A 146 -13.19 -15.32 -15.29
CA THR A 146 -12.37 -15.65 -16.45
C THR A 146 -11.00 -15.01 -16.29
N ASP A 147 -9.94 -15.80 -16.51
CA ASP A 147 -8.57 -15.31 -16.49
C ASP A 147 -8.42 -14.07 -17.40
N ASP A 148 -7.72 -13.06 -16.90
CA ASP A 148 -7.44 -11.77 -17.55
C ASP A 148 -8.64 -10.87 -17.90
N LYS A 149 -9.87 -11.25 -17.54
CA LYS A 149 -11.08 -10.44 -17.80
C LYS A 149 -11.74 -9.96 -16.51
N CYS A 150 -12.15 -8.70 -16.52
CA CYS A 150 -12.88 -8.08 -15.42
C CYS A 150 -14.35 -8.50 -15.42
N ASP A 151 -14.82 -9.05 -14.31
CA ASP A 151 -16.21 -9.48 -14.14
C ASP A 151 -17.21 -8.29 -14.14
N GLU A 152 -16.75 -7.06 -13.87
CA GLU A 152 -17.60 -5.87 -13.78
C GLU A 152 -17.84 -5.17 -15.13
N CYS A 153 -16.86 -5.20 -16.04
CA CYS A 153 -16.94 -4.45 -17.31
C CYS A 153 -16.38 -5.20 -18.52
N GLY A 154 -15.84 -6.41 -18.36
CA GLY A 154 -15.19 -7.18 -19.41
C GLY A 154 -13.79 -6.68 -19.83
N GLY A 155 -13.28 -5.59 -19.23
CA GLY A 155 -11.97 -5.04 -19.54
C GLY A 155 -10.80 -5.91 -19.07
N THR A 156 -9.60 -5.65 -19.58
CA THR A 156 -8.38 -6.42 -19.26
C THR A 156 -7.90 -6.19 -17.83
N LEU A 157 -7.52 -7.27 -17.15
CA LEU A 157 -6.87 -7.25 -15.85
C LEU A 157 -5.34 -7.19 -16.01
N HIS A 158 -4.67 -6.49 -15.11
CA HIS A 158 -3.21 -6.42 -15.07
C HIS A 158 -2.70 -6.33 -13.63
N HIS A 159 -1.46 -6.74 -13.41
CA HIS A 159 -0.72 -6.43 -12.20
C HIS A 159 -0.23 -4.98 -12.23
N ARG A 160 -0.16 -4.33 -11.07
CA ARG A 160 0.39 -2.98 -11.00
C ARG A 160 1.92 -3.03 -11.09
N SER A 161 2.53 -1.97 -11.63
CA SER A 161 3.99 -1.86 -11.74
C SER A 161 4.69 -1.87 -10.38
N ASP A 162 4.02 -1.36 -9.35
CA ASP A 162 4.52 -1.22 -7.98
C ASP A 162 4.24 -2.44 -7.07
N ASP A 163 3.82 -3.57 -7.64
CA ASP A 163 3.58 -4.85 -6.94
C ASP A 163 4.68 -5.89 -7.24
N ASN A 164 5.94 -5.47 -7.22
CA ASN A 164 7.12 -6.36 -7.26
C ASN A 164 7.75 -6.49 -5.86
N GLU A 165 8.53 -7.55 -5.64
CA GLU A 165 9.07 -7.92 -4.31
C GLU A 165 9.85 -6.77 -3.63
N ASP A 166 10.85 -6.20 -4.31
CA ASP A 166 11.64 -5.07 -3.79
C ASP A 166 10.78 -3.86 -3.42
N THR A 167 9.80 -3.55 -4.27
CA THR A 167 8.91 -2.40 -4.05
C THR A 167 7.93 -2.66 -2.91
N ILE A 168 7.45 -3.90 -2.79
CA ILE A 168 6.58 -4.34 -1.70
C ILE A 168 7.29 -4.16 -0.36
N GLU A 169 8.53 -4.64 -0.23
CA GLU A 169 9.30 -4.51 1.01
C GLU A 169 9.50 -3.03 1.38
N ARG A 170 9.93 -2.19 0.42
CA ARG A 170 10.08 -0.75 0.65
C ARG A 170 8.78 -0.10 1.10
N ARG A 171 7.66 -0.45 0.48
CA ARG A 171 6.35 0.12 0.83
C ARG A 171 5.89 -0.30 2.22
N LEU A 172 6.20 -1.54 2.64
CA LEU A 172 5.94 -1.99 4.02
C LEU A 172 6.81 -1.22 5.01
N HIS A 173 8.11 -1.08 4.74
CA HIS A 173 9.01 -0.33 5.60
C HIS A 173 8.60 1.16 5.73
N VAL A 174 8.20 1.79 4.63
CA VAL A 174 7.68 3.17 4.62
C VAL A 174 6.39 3.27 5.44
N PHE A 175 5.50 2.29 5.33
CA PHE A 175 4.27 2.25 6.12
C PHE A 175 4.58 2.17 7.62
N GLU A 176 5.46 1.25 8.03
CA GLU A 176 5.86 1.10 9.43
C GLU A 176 6.51 2.36 9.99
N SER A 177 7.39 2.98 9.20
CA SER A 177 8.18 4.15 9.66
C SER A 177 7.36 5.43 9.70
N LEU A 178 6.48 5.66 8.72
CA LEU A 178 5.81 6.96 8.53
C LEU A 178 4.31 6.91 8.80
N THR A 179 3.64 5.82 8.44
CA THR A 179 2.19 5.72 8.48
C THR A 179 1.70 5.12 9.79
N GLN A 180 2.37 4.11 10.35
CA GLN A 180 1.94 3.50 11.60
C GLN A 180 1.89 4.47 12.81
N PRO A 181 2.77 5.47 12.96
CA PRO A 181 2.61 6.50 14.00
C PRO A 181 1.27 7.25 13.97
N LEU A 182 0.52 7.22 12.85
CA LEU A 182 -0.83 7.76 12.77
C LEU A 182 -1.83 7.03 13.68
N SER A 183 -1.57 5.77 14.03
CA SER A 183 -2.38 5.01 14.97
C SER A 183 -2.46 5.77 16.30
N ASP A 184 -1.31 6.11 16.89
CA ASP A 184 -1.27 6.87 18.14
C ASP A 184 -1.91 8.25 18.01
N TYR A 185 -1.68 8.93 16.88
CA TYR A 185 -2.29 10.24 16.59
C TYR A 185 -3.82 10.20 16.65
N TYR A 186 -4.45 9.26 15.94
CA TYR A 186 -5.91 9.14 15.91
C TYR A 186 -6.50 8.45 17.15
N LYS A 187 -5.71 7.63 17.83
CA LYS A 187 -6.06 7.05 19.13
C LYS A 187 -6.19 8.12 20.19
N GLN A 188 -5.26 9.08 20.24
CA GLN A 188 -5.33 10.23 21.15
C GLN A 188 -6.57 11.11 20.90
N LYS A 189 -7.04 11.18 19.64
CA LYS A 189 -8.29 11.87 19.28
C LYS A 189 -9.56 11.07 19.61
N GLY A 190 -9.45 9.80 20.04
CA GLY A 190 -10.59 8.96 20.40
C GLY A 190 -11.46 8.51 19.22
N ILE A 191 -10.98 8.64 17.99
CA ILE A 191 -11.73 8.30 16.76
C ILE A 191 -11.15 7.10 16.01
N LEU A 192 -10.12 6.46 16.55
CA LEU A 192 -9.49 5.27 15.97
C LEU A 192 -10.24 4.00 16.36
N HIS A 193 -10.54 3.18 15.36
CA HIS A 193 -11.01 1.81 15.52
C HIS A 193 -10.08 0.85 14.78
N ILE A 194 -9.51 -0.10 15.51
CA ILE A 194 -8.66 -1.15 14.93
C ILE A 194 -9.55 -2.30 14.46
N VAL A 195 -9.28 -2.79 13.26
CA VAL A 195 -10.00 -3.85 12.58
C VAL A 195 -9.00 -4.94 12.19
N GLU A 196 -9.13 -6.10 12.81
CA GLU A 196 -8.43 -7.32 12.41
C GLU A 196 -8.84 -7.75 11.01
N ALA A 197 -7.92 -7.67 10.05
CA ALA A 197 -8.19 -7.87 8.64
C ALA A 197 -7.66 -9.21 8.08
N HIS A 198 -7.65 -10.22 8.96
CA HIS A 198 -7.46 -11.64 8.64
C HIS A 198 -8.79 -12.30 8.27
N GLY A 199 -8.72 -13.39 7.50
CA GLY A 199 -9.90 -14.14 7.07
C GLY A 199 -10.47 -13.68 5.72
N ASP A 200 -11.71 -14.08 5.46
CA ASP A 200 -12.41 -13.74 4.21
C ASP A 200 -12.94 -12.29 4.21
N VAL A 201 -13.32 -11.80 3.02
CA VAL A 201 -13.82 -10.42 2.86
C VAL A 201 -15.07 -10.19 3.72
N ALA A 202 -15.95 -11.18 3.85
CA ALA A 202 -17.21 -11.06 4.57
C ALA A 202 -17.01 -10.93 6.09
N GLU A 203 -16.08 -11.68 6.66
CA GLU A 203 -15.67 -11.59 8.06
C GLU A 203 -15.06 -10.23 8.39
N VAL A 204 -14.12 -9.76 7.57
CA VAL A 204 -13.53 -8.43 7.74
C VAL A 204 -14.63 -7.36 7.64
N THR A 205 -15.55 -7.48 6.69
CA THR A 205 -16.70 -6.58 6.56
C THR A 205 -17.62 -6.62 7.79
N LYS A 206 -17.83 -7.77 8.44
CA LYS A 206 -18.56 -7.85 9.71
C LYS A 206 -17.85 -7.08 10.82
N ARG A 207 -16.52 -7.19 10.94
CA ARG A 207 -15.72 -6.44 11.92
C ARG A 207 -15.77 -4.93 11.64
N VAL A 208 -15.64 -4.51 10.38
CA VAL A 208 -15.83 -3.11 9.96
C VAL A 208 -17.22 -2.59 10.34
N LYS A 209 -18.27 -3.37 10.08
CA LYS A 209 -19.63 -3.00 10.50
C LYS A 209 -19.72 -2.83 12.01
N SER A 210 -19.07 -3.70 12.78
CA SER A 210 -19.04 -3.65 14.24
C SER A 210 -18.33 -2.40 14.76
N ALA A 211 -17.16 -2.08 14.20
CA ALA A 211 -16.40 -0.88 14.54
C ALA A 211 -17.19 0.41 14.28
N LEU A 212 -18.03 0.41 13.23
CA LEU A 212 -18.88 1.56 12.88
C LEU A 212 -20.25 1.54 13.59
N ARG A 213 -20.54 0.60 14.48
CA ARG A 213 -21.81 0.61 15.24
C ARG A 213 -21.83 1.79 16.21
N GLY A 214 -22.98 2.43 16.33
CA GLY A 214 -23.15 3.58 17.25
C GLY A 214 -22.70 4.93 16.67
N LEU A 215 -21.82 4.91 15.66
CA LEU A 215 -21.48 6.08 14.86
C LEU A 215 -22.62 6.37 13.86
N ARG A 216 -23.75 6.88 14.37
CA ARG A 216 -24.81 7.39 13.51
C ARG A 216 -24.37 8.76 12.98
N PRO A 217 -24.31 8.99 11.66
CA PRO A 217 -24.23 10.35 11.15
C PRO A 217 -25.48 11.09 11.65
N LYS A 218 -25.31 12.28 12.23
CA LYS A 218 -26.43 13.20 12.46
C LYS A 218 -27.09 13.41 11.09
N ARG A 219 -28.23 12.75 10.86
CA ARG A 219 -29.01 12.91 9.62
C ARG A 219 -29.46 14.36 9.56
N THR A 220 -28.81 15.17 8.73
CA THR A 220 -29.42 16.42 8.27
C THR A 220 -30.55 16.00 7.32
N PRO A 221 -31.81 16.43 7.54
CA PRO A 221 -32.90 16.08 6.66
C PRO A 221 -32.61 16.60 5.25
N VAL A 222 -32.55 15.69 4.28
CA VAL A 222 -32.36 16.01 2.87
C VAL A 222 -33.68 16.55 2.33
N LYS A 223 -33.68 17.79 1.82
CA LYS A 223 -34.72 18.23 0.87
C LYS A 223 -34.51 17.41 -0.40
N PRO A 224 -35.50 16.69 -0.93
CA PRO A 224 -35.32 15.92 -2.15
C PRO A 224 -34.95 16.88 -3.29
N MET A 225 -33.74 16.73 -3.82
CA MET A 225 -33.31 17.42 -5.03
C MET A 225 -33.84 16.64 -6.24
N LEU A 226 -34.86 17.24 -6.86
CA LEU A 226 -35.46 16.96 -8.17
C LEU A 226 -36.05 15.57 -8.42
N ALA A 227 -37.27 15.60 -8.97
CA ALA A 227 -37.99 14.44 -9.46
C ALA A 227 -37.17 13.69 -10.54
N PRO A 228 -37.26 12.35 -10.60
CA PRO A 228 -36.62 11.57 -11.64
C PRO A 228 -37.13 12.03 -13.01
N VAL A 229 -36.18 12.32 -13.91
CA VAL A 229 -36.46 12.53 -15.35
C VAL A 229 -37.06 11.23 -15.90
N PRO A 230 -38.18 11.27 -16.64
CA PRO A 230 -38.80 10.06 -17.18
C PRO A 230 -37.86 9.36 -18.17
N THR A 231 -37.57 8.10 -17.89
CA THR A 231 -36.89 7.16 -18.78
C THR A 231 -37.76 6.87 -20.00
N PRO A 232 -37.21 6.84 -21.24
CA PRO A 232 -37.99 6.45 -22.41
C PRO A 232 -38.41 4.97 -22.32
N THR A 233 -39.64 4.74 -22.76
CA THR A 233 -40.43 3.52 -22.68
C THR A 233 -39.82 2.32 -23.40
N ALA A 234 -40.20 1.16 -22.87
CA ALA A 234 -39.76 -0.18 -23.21
C ALA A 234 -39.81 -0.55 -24.70
N ASN A 235 -38.74 -1.17 -25.18
CA ASN A 235 -38.83 -2.17 -26.23
C ASN A 235 -38.89 -3.56 -25.58
N THR A 236 -40.00 -4.23 -25.81
CA THR A 236 -40.33 -5.60 -25.42
C THR A 236 -39.24 -6.60 -25.81
N LYS A 237 -38.68 -7.32 -24.83
CA LYS A 237 -37.94 -8.57 -25.04
C LYS A 237 -38.89 -9.76 -24.86
N PRO A 238 -38.77 -10.83 -25.65
CA PRO A 238 -39.66 -11.98 -25.59
C PRO A 238 -39.47 -12.77 -24.28
N ALA A 239 -40.58 -13.32 -23.78
CA ALA A 239 -40.65 -14.09 -22.55
C ALA A 239 -39.85 -15.39 -22.65
N VAL A 240 -38.77 -15.50 -21.87
CA VAL A 240 -38.07 -16.77 -21.62
C VAL A 240 -38.59 -17.32 -20.29
N LYS A 241 -39.14 -18.53 -20.33
CA LYS A 241 -39.59 -19.27 -19.15
C LYS A 241 -38.40 -19.55 -18.23
N HIS A 242 -38.48 -19.08 -16.98
CA HIS A 242 -37.51 -19.44 -15.95
C HIS A 242 -37.71 -20.91 -15.53
N VAL A 243 -36.75 -21.78 -15.86
CA VAL A 243 -36.56 -23.05 -15.14
C VAL A 243 -35.75 -22.74 -13.88
N ARG A 244 -36.30 -23.13 -12.72
CA ARG A 244 -35.64 -23.01 -11.41
C ARG A 244 -34.40 -23.91 -11.41
N VAL A 245 -33.22 -23.30 -11.50
CA VAL A 245 -31.95 -24.00 -11.30
C VAL A 245 -31.74 -24.15 -9.79
N GLU A 246 -31.56 -25.40 -9.35
CA GLU A 246 -31.24 -25.74 -7.96
C GLU A 246 -29.94 -25.09 -7.48
N GLU A 247 -29.91 -24.84 -6.18
CA GLU A 247 -28.81 -24.24 -5.41
C GLU A 247 -27.47 -24.94 -5.71
N ARG A 248 -26.52 -24.20 -6.31
CA ARG A 248 -25.17 -24.72 -6.58
C ARG A 248 -24.34 -24.71 -5.30
N GLN A 249 -24.00 -25.89 -4.82
CA GLN A 249 -22.96 -26.07 -3.80
C GLN A 249 -21.58 -25.69 -4.36
N PRO A 250 -20.72 -24.99 -3.59
CA PRO A 250 -19.39 -24.60 -4.03
C PRO A 250 -18.49 -25.84 -4.17
N LYS A 251 -18.01 -26.11 -5.38
CA LYS A 251 -16.98 -27.12 -5.64
C LYS A 251 -15.61 -26.60 -5.15
N LEU A 252 -15.30 -26.85 -3.89
CA LEU A 252 -13.95 -26.73 -3.34
C LEU A 252 -13.03 -27.71 -4.07
N ARG A 253 -11.97 -27.20 -4.74
CA ARG A 253 -10.88 -28.04 -5.24
C ARG A 253 -10.09 -28.61 -4.04
N PRO A 254 -9.64 -29.87 -4.06
CA PRO A 254 -8.96 -30.47 -2.91
C PRO A 254 -7.60 -29.80 -2.66
N ARG A 255 -7.37 -29.35 -1.41
CA ARG A 255 -6.09 -28.86 -0.91
C ARG A 255 -5.05 -30.00 -0.97
N LYS A 256 -3.88 -29.75 -1.58
CA LYS A 256 -2.69 -30.59 -1.35
C LYS A 256 -2.27 -30.43 0.11
N VAL A 257 -2.34 -31.52 0.86
CA VAL A 257 -1.93 -31.59 2.27
C VAL A 257 -0.41 -31.50 2.35
N ILE A 258 0.10 -30.36 2.80
CA ILE A 258 1.48 -30.24 3.28
C ILE A 258 1.45 -30.69 4.74
N LYS A 259 2.12 -31.81 5.04
CA LYS A 259 2.26 -32.31 6.42
C LYS A 259 3.17 -31.36 7.20
N THR A 260 2.61 -30.59 8.11
CA THR A 260 3.36 -29.89 9.16
C THR A 260 3.68 -30.87 10.29
N LEU A 261 4.96 -31.05 10.61
CA LEU A 261 5.40 -31.68 11.85
C LEU A 261 5.32 -30.64 12.96
N SER A 262 4.25 -30.71 13.75
CA SER A 262 4.14 -29.99 15.02
C SER A 262 4.97 -30.71 16.09
N GLY A 263 5.76 -29.96 16.86
CA GLY A 263 6.37 -30.45 18.08
C GLY A 263 7.23 -29.39 18.76
N ASN A 264 6.69 -28.80 19.83
CA ASN A 264 7.33 -27.87 20.77
C ASN A 264 8.79 -28.21 21.06
N THR A 265 9.65 -27.18 21.27
CA THR A 265 10.26 -26.84 22.58
C THR A 265 11.36 -25.77 22.41
N THR A 266 11.24 -24.75 23.25
CA THR A 266 12.20 -23.80 23.81
C THR A 266 13.70 -23.81 23.40
N ILE A 267 14.15 -22.60 23.07
CA ILE A 267 15.50 -22.02 22.91
C ILE A 267 16.64 -22.74 23.67
N LYS A 268 17.74 -23.06 22.95
CA LYS A 268 19.12 -22.90 23.43
C LYS A 268 20.11 -22.76 22.26
N LYS A 269 20.90 -21.67 22.29
CA LYS A 269 22.11 -21.44 21.49
C LYS A 269 23.01 -22.68 21.56
N LEU A 270 23.67 -23.08 20.47
CA LEU A 270 25.06 -23.57 20.49
C LEU A 270 25.65 -23.82 19.08
N ASN A 271 26.93 -23.46 18.99
CA ASN A 271 27.89 -23.64 17.91
C ASN A 271 27.87 -25.03 17.26
N ILE A 272 27.94 -25.06 15.93
CA ILE A 272 28.24 -26.28 15.17
C ILE A 272 29.70 -26.22 14.71
N LYS A 273 30.58 -26.87 15.48
CA LYS A 273 31.83 -27.46 14.98
C LYS A 273 31.66 -28.98 15.00
N LYS A 274 31.95 -29.58 13.84
CA LYS A 274 32.42 -30.95 13.61
C LYS A 274 31.55 -32.16 14.00
N GLU A 275 31.47 -33.04 12.99
CA GLU A 275 31.55 -34.51 13.04
C GLU A 275 30.27 -35.36 12.82
N LEU A 276 30.48 -36.32 11.90
CA LEU A 276 29.58 -37.31 11.29
C LEU A 276 29.03 -38.34 12.31
N PRO A 277 28.09 -39.18 11.86
CA PRO A 277 28.29 -40.61 12.09
C PRO A 277 28.22 -41.47 10.82
N LYS A 278 29.06 -42.52 10.86
CA LYS A 278 29.14 -43.69 9.99
C LYS A 278 28.06 -44.73 10.38
N VAL A 279 28.09 -45.84 9.63
CA VAL A 279 27.44 -47.16 9.82
C VAL A 279 26.09 -47.23 9.08
N VAL A 280 25.88 -48.09 8.06
CA VAL A 280 26.09 -49.55 8.02
C VAL A 280 26.51 -50.01 6.61
N ASN A 281 27.38 -51.03 6.54
CA ASN A 281 27.85 -51.66 5.30
C ASN A 281 27.19 -53.03 5.06
N LYS A 282 27.11 -53.39 3.76
CA LYS A 282 27.15 -54.71 3.11
C LYS A 282 25.84 -55.45 2.74
N LYS A 283 25.59 -55.39 1.41
CA LYS A 283 25.23 -56.48 0.45
C LYS A 283 23.84 -56.39 -0.23
N SER A 284 23.84 -55.85 -1.45
CA SER A 284 23.13 -56.35 -2.67
C SER A 284 23.42 -55.36 -3.83
N ILE A 285 24.51 -55.57 -4.57
CA ILE A 285 24.56 -56.18 -5.92
C ILE A 285 23.97 -55.30 -7.04
N LYS A 286 24.91 -54.71 -7.80
CA LYS A 286 24.94 -54.44 -9.26
C LYS A 286 23.76 -53.68 -9.90
N ALA A 287 23.86 -52.35 -9.95
CA ALA A 287 23.46 -51.51 -11.10
C ALA A 287 23.94 -50.05 -10.94
N ALA A 288 25.25 -49.79 -10.90
CA ALA A 288 25.75 -48.41 -10.78
C ALA A 288 27.16 -48.23 -11.37
N ALA A 289 27.34 -48.57 -12.64
CA ALA A 289 28.58 -48.21 -13.38
C ALA A 289 28.40 -46.98 -14.29
N LYS A 290 27.20 -46.36 -14.35
CA LYS A 290 26.95 -45.16 -15.17
C LYS A 290 26.59 -43.88 -14.39
N LYS A 291 26.70 -43.89 -13.05
CA LYS A 291 26.30 -42.77 -12.17
C LYS A 291 27.42 -42.14 -11.33
N LYS A 292 28.69 -42.47 -11.57
CA LYS A 292 29.84 -41.86 -10.88
C LYS A 292 30.53 -40.72 -11.65
N ALA A 293 30.34 -40.63 -12.97
CA ALA A 293 30.91 -39.53 -13.77
C ALA A 293 30.11 -38.22 -13.59
N SER A 294 28.78 -38.28 -13.55
CA SER A 294 27.91 -37.09 -13.51
C SER A 294 27.85 -36.38 -12.14
N ALA A 295 28.23 -37.05 -11.05
CA ALA A 295 28.22 -36.44 -9.72
C ALA A 295 29.50 -35.63 -9.44
N ALA A 296 30.64 -36.03 -10.00
CA ALA A 296 31.89 -35.29 -9.86
C ALA A 296 31.90 -34.02 -10.73
N GLU A 297 31.25 -34.08 -11.89
CA GLU A 297 31.09 -32.94 -12.80
C GLU A 297 30.17 -31.87 -12.20
N ALA A 298 29.02 -32.27 -11.65
CA ALA A 298 28.08 -31.35 -10.99
C ALA A 298 28.67 -30.64 -9.76
N ILE A 299 29.50 -31.33 -8.97
CA ILE A 299 30.19 -30.71 -7.81
C ILE A 299 31.22 -29.68 -8.27
N LYS A 300 31.88 -29.92 -9.39
CA LYS A 300 32.89 -29.00 -9.95
C LYS A 300 32.24 -27.76 -10.54
N GLU A 301 31.09 -27.93 -11.19
CA GLU A 301 30.28 -26.85 -11.78
C GLU A 301 29.67 -25.95 -10.69
N GLN A 302 29.17 -26.54 -9.60
CA GLN A 302 28.68 -25.80 -8.43
C GLN A 302 29.80 -24.99 -7.76
N ALA A 303 31.00 -25.57 -7.62
CA ALA A 303 32.14 -24.88 -7.00
C ALA A 303 32.68 -23.72 -7.86
N GLU A 304 32.56 -23.78 -9.18
CA GLU A 304 32.89 -22.66 -10.07
C GLU A 304 31.82 -21.56 -9.98
N LEU A 305 30.54 -21.92 -9.90
CA LEU A 305 29.45 -20.96 -9.72
C LEU A 305 29.58 -20.19 -8.39
N ASP A 306 29.90 -20.88 -7.29
CA ASP A 306 30.09 -20.26 -5.98
C ASP A 306 31.27 -19.27 -5.98
N LYS A 307 32.37 -19.57 -6.70
CA LYS A 307 33.49 -18.63 -6.87
C LYS A 307 33.11 -17.37 -7.65
N VAL A 308 32.28 -17.53 -8.69
CA VAL A 308 31.79 -16.39 -9.48
C VAL A 308 30.91 -15.50 -8.60
N LEU A 309 30.02 -16.10 -7.80
CA LEU A 309 29.13 -15.38 -6.90
C LEU A 309 29.90 -14.64 -5.79
N ASP A 310 30.92 -15.27 -5.20
CA ASP A 310 31.79 -14.65 -4.20
C ASP A 310 32.58 -13.45 -4.77
N LYS A 311 32.97 -13.53 -6.05
CA LYS A 311 33.64 -12.41 -6.74
C LYS A 311 32.68 -11.24 -6.96
N GLN A 312 31.45 -11.52 -7.40
CA GLN A 312 30.41 -10.52 -7.60
C GLN A 312 30.01 -9.84 -6.29
N LEU A 313 29.91 -10.60 -5.19
CA LEU A 313 29.63 -10.05 -3.87
C LEU A 313 30.73 -9.08 -3.41
N LYS A 314 32.00 -9.42 -3.62
CA LYS A 314 33.13 -8.53 -3.28
C LYS A 314 33.15 -7.25 -4.12
N GLU A 315 32.77 -7.33 -5.39
CA GLU A 315 32.65 -6.15 -6.26
C GLU A 315 31.52 -5.22 -5.77
N LEU A 316 30.33 -5.78 -5.48
CA LEU A 316 29.19 -5.04 -4.92
C LEU A 316 29.50 -4.42 -3.55
N GLU A 317 30.23 -5.12 -2.66
CA GLU A 317 30.65 -4.56 -1.38
C GLU A 317 31.59 -3.35 -1.54
N ASN A 318 32.46 -3.38 -2.55
CA ASN A 318 33.36 -2.28 -2.85
C ASN A 318 32.61 -1.09 -3.45
N GLU A 319 31.65 -1.33 -4.35
CA GLU A 319 30.77 -0.28 -4.88
C GLU A 319 29.92 0.37 -3.78
N LEU A 320 29.39 -0.43 -2.85
CA LEU A 320 28.64 0.07 -1.69
C LEU A 320 29.52 0.98 -0.81
N LYS A 321 30.78 0.59 -0.57
CA LYS A 321 31.74 1.41 0.20
C LYS A 321 32.04 2.74 -0.51
N GLN A 322 32.23 2.73 -1.83
CA GLN A 322 32.47 3.93 -2.62
C GLN A 322 31.26 4.86 -2.59
N THR A 323 30.06 4.32 -2.76
CA THR A 323 28.79 5.07 -2.76
C THR A 323 28.53 5.71 -1.40
N LYS A 324 28.76 4.97 -0.30
CA LYS A 324 28.68 5.52 1.07
C LYS A 324 29.67 6.66 1.30
N ALA A 325 30.88 6.56 0.76
CA ALA A 325 31.87 7.64 0.85
C ALA A 325 31.45 8.88 0.06
N GLN A 326 30.85 8.70 -1.12
CA GLN A 326 30.31 9.80 -1.94
C GLN A 326 29.13 10.48 -1.25
N LEU A 327 28.18 9.73 -0.69
CA LEU A 327 27.05 10.27 0.07
C LEU A 327 27.50 11.07 1.29
N LYS A 328 28.54 10.60 2.00
CA LYS A 328 29.11 11.36 3.12
C LYS A 328 29.70 12.70 2.67
N LYS A 329 30.46 12.71 1.57
CA LYS A 329 30.99 13.95 0.98
C LYS A 329 29.88 14.92 0.53
N ALA A 330 28.81 14.40 -0.05
CA ALA A 330 27.66 15.21 -0.46
C ALA A 330 26.95 15.84 0.76
N ALA A 331 26.73 15.05 1.81
CA ALA A 331 26.13 15.55 3.06
C ALA A 331 26.99 16.63 3.75
N ASP A 332 28.32 16.46 3.75
CA ASP A 332 29.24 17.46 4.29
C ASP A 332 29.21 18.76 3.45
N ALA A 333 29.10 18.66 2.13
CA ALA A 333 28.98 19.81 1.22
C ALA A 333 27.64 20.54 1.41
N GLU A 334 26.53 19.83 1.54
CA GLU A 334 25.20 20.40 1.80
C GLU A 334 25.18 21.14 3.15
N LYS A 335 25.79 20.57 4.18
CA LYS A 335 25.93 21.22 5.49
C LYS A 335 26.77 22.50 5.43
N ALA A 336 27.80 22.54 4.58
CA ALA A 336 28.60 23.74 4.36
C ALA A 336 27.79 24.84 3.63
N LEU A 337 27.00 24.48 2.62
CA LEU A 337 26.11 25.42 1.92
C LEU A 337 25.06 26.01 2.86
N LEU A 338 24.42 25.18 3.68
CA LEU A 338 23.41 25.62 4.65
C LEU A 338 24.01 26.58 5.69
N LYS A 339 25.28 26.37 6.08
CA LYS A 339 25.99 27.28 6.98
C LYS A 339 26.25 28.64 6.30
N ALA A 340 26.70 28.62 5.04
CA ALA A 340 26.95 29.83 4.27
C ALA A 340 25.66 30.65 4.03
N GLU A 341 24.53 30.00 3.77
CA GLU A 341 23.23 30.67 3.64
C GLU A 341 22.81 31.34 4.94
N LYS A 342 22.94 30.67 6.08
CA LYS A 342 22.64 31.25 7.40
C LYS A 342 23.49 32.48 7.72
N GLU A 343 24.77 32.47 7.33
CA GLU A 343 25.66 33.60 7.50
C GLU A 343 25.25 34.79 6.60
N LYS A 344 24.84 34.53 5.36
CA LYS A 344 24.30 35.56 4.44
C LYS A 344 23.00 36.17 4.97
N ASP A 345 22.08 35.34 5.45
CA ASP A 345 20.82 35.80 6.04
C ASP A 345 21.04 36.66 7.29
N ALA A 346 22.00 36.27 8.13
CA ALA A 346 22.37 37.05 9.30
C ALA A 346 22.97 38.41 8.92
N ALA A 347 23.80 38.46 7.86
CA ALA A 347 24.36 39.70 7.34
C ALA A 347 23.26 40.61 6.75
N LEU A 348 22.32 40.04 5.99
CA LEU A 348 21.20 40.79 5.41
C LEU A 348 20.30 41.39 6.49
N LYS A 349 19.97 40.62 7.54
CA LYS A 349 19.18 41.11 8.69
C LYS A 349 19.88 42.27 9.40
N LYS A 350 21.21 42.20 9.59
CA LYS A 350 21.99 43.30 10.18
C LYS A 350 21.97 44.56 9.30
N ALA A 351 22.11 44.40 7.98
CA ALA A 351 22.03 45.52 7.04
C ALA A 351 20.65 46.21 7.06
N LEU A 352 19.58 45.42 7.02
CA LEU A 352 18.19 45.89 7.11
C LEU A 352 17.92 46.63 8.44
N HIS A 353 18.47 46.12 9.55
CA HIS A 353 18.35 46.77 10.84
C HIS A 353 19.09 48.12 10.90
N ALA A 354 20.28 48.19 10.31
CA ALA A 354 21.04 49.43 10.22
C ALA A 354 20.33 50.48 9.35
N GLU A 355 19.74 50.07 8.23
CA GLU A 355 19.02 50.96 7.32
C GLU A 355 17.70 51.46 7.93
N THR A 356 16.93 50.59 8.57
CA THR A 356 15.71 50.99 9.30
C THR A 356 16.01 51.94 10.46
N THR A 357 17.15 51.79 11.14
CA THR A 357 17.59 52.70 12.20
C THR A 357 17.96 54.08 11.65
N LYS A 358 18.67 54.14 10.52
CA LYS A 358 18.97 55.41 9.81
C LYS A 358 17.71 56.13 9.34
N LEU A 359 16.72 55.40 8.81
CA LEU A 359 15.44 55.98 8.38
C LEU A 359 14.62 56.53 9.56
N LYS A 360 14.65 55.88 10.73
CA LYS A 360 14.01 56.40 11.95
C LYS A 360 14.69 57.66 12.47
N GLN A 361 16.01 57.78 12.37
CA GLN A 361 16.75 58.98 12.77
C GLN A 361 16.51 60.17 11.83
N LYS A 362 16.27 59.94 10.53
CA LYS A 362 15.92 61.00 9.56
C LYS A 362 14.47 61.50 9.66
N LYS A 363 13.59 60.78 10.38
CA LYS A 363 12.17 61.14 10.59
C LYS A 363 11.92 61.89 11.91
N LYS A 364 12.91 61.94 12.80
CA LYS A 364 12.96 62.87 13.95
C LYS A 364 13.70 64.11 13.51
#